data_AF-A0A6M0SND7-F1
#
_entry.id   AF-A0A6M0SND7-F1
#
_cell.length_a   1.000
_cell.length_b   1.000
_cell.length_c   1.000
_cell.angle_alpha   90.00
_cell.angle_beta   90.00
_cell.angle_gamma   90.00
#
_symmetry.space_group_name_H-M   'P 1'
#
loop_
_entity.id
_entity.type
_entity.pdbx_description
1 polymer ?
#
loop_
_entity_poly.entity_id
_entity_poly.type
_entity_poly.pdbx_seq_one_letter_code
_entity_poly.pdbx_strand_id
1 'polypeptide(L)' 'MNYNHLTTFERARIETLYKFGYSRRHIANLIGRHYSTVARELSRN' A
#
# COMPACT_ATOMS: atom_id res chain seq x y z
N MET A 1 -15.09 -7.88 -12.53
CA MET A 1 -14.26 -7.08 -11.61
C MET A 1 -13.61 -8.03 -10.61
N ASN A 2 -12.29 -8.22 -10.69
CA ASN A 2 -11.57 -9.03 -9.69
C ASN A 2 -11.20 -8.11 -8.52
N TYR A 3 -12.03 -8.10 -7.47
CA TYR A 3 -11.84 -7.25 -6.30
C TYR A 3 -10.72 -7.82 -5.43
N ASN A 4 -9.47 -7.56 -5.85
CA ASN A 4 -8.30 -7.97 -5.09
C ASN A 4 -8.08 -7.00 -3.92
N HIS A 5 -8.75 -7.29 -2.81
CA HIS A 5 -8.50 -6.62 -1.54
C HIS A 5 -7.03 -6.81 -1.13
N LEU A 6 -6.48 -5.80 -0.46
CA LEU A 6 -5.18 -5.95 0.20
C LEU A 6 -5.30 -7.05 1.26
N THR A 7 -4.37 -7.99 1.22
CA THR A 7 -4.16 -8.95 2.31
C THR A 7 -3.66 -8.21 3.54
N THR A 8 -3.83 -8.81 4.73
CA THR A 8 -3.29 -8.25 5.98
C THR A 8 -1.78 -8.00 5.89
N PHE A 9 -1.05 -8.88 5.20
CA PHE A 9 0.38 -8.73 4.97
C PHE A 9 0.72 -7.52 4.10
N GLU A 10 -0.03 -7.30 3.01
CA GLU A 10 0.16 -6.11 2.17
C GLU A 10 -0.13 -4.82 2.94
N ARG A 11 -1.17 -4.80 3.79
CA ARG A 11 -1.48 -3.65 4.64
C ARG A 11 -0.35 -3.34 5.61
N ALA A 12 0.11 -4.35 6.35
CA ALA A 12 1.24 -4.20 7.26
C ALA A 12 2.51 -3.70 6.53
N ARG A 13 2.81 -4.26 5.35
CA ARG A 13 3.94 -3.80 4.52
C ARG A 13 3.80 -2.34 4.10
N ILE A 14 2.61 -1.91 3.67
CA ILE A 14 2.35 -0.51 3.30
C ILE A 14 2.63 0.41 4.50
N GLU A 15 2.09 0.11 5.68
CA GLU A 15 2.29 0.93 6.88
C GLU A 15 3.76 0.98 7.29
N THR A 16 4.43 -0.17 7.34
CA THR A 16 5.85 -0.26 7.72
C THR A 16 6.73 0.54 6.77
N LEU A 17 6.57 0.37 5.46
CA LEU A 17 7.37 1.11 4.47
C LEU A 17 7.07 2.62 4.52
N TYR A 18 5.82 3.02 4.74
CA TYR A 18 5.49 4.43 4.89
C TYR A 18 6.13 5.04 6.14
N LYS A 19 6.13 4.33 7.27
CA LYS A 19 6.83 4.73 8.50
C LYS A 19 8.35 4.85 8.32
N PHE A 20 8.94 4.05 7.44
CA PHE A 20 10.35 4.18 7.04
C PHE A 20 10.64 5.36 6.09
N GLY A 21 9.63 6.15 5.71
CA GLY A 21 9.80 7.35 4.88
C GLY A 21 9.76 7.10 3.37
N TYR A 22 9.40 5.88 2.93
CA TYR A 22 9.26 5.61 1.50
C TYR A 22 8.05 6.35 0.90
N SER A 23 8.22 6.84 -0.33
CA SER A 23 7.13 7.47 -1.05
C SER A 23 6.06 6.45 -1.45
N ARG A 24 4.79 6.88 -1.51
CA ARG A 24 3.65 6.03 -1.88
C ARG A 24 3.82 5.35 -3.25
N ARG A 25 4.46 6.04 -4.21
CA ARG A 25 4.78 5.48 -5.54
C ARG A 25 5.81 4.37 -5.45
N HIS A 26 6.86 4.56 -4.64
CA HIS A 26 7.88 3.54 -4.42
C HIS A 26 7.26 2.29 -3.77
N ILE A 27 6.43 2.47 -2.74
CA ILE A 27 5.71 1.39 -2.06
C ILE A 27 4.84 0.61 -3.05
N ALA A 28 4.04 1.31 -3.86
CA ALA A 28 3.18 0.71 -4.88
C ALA A 28 3.94 -0.18 -5.87
N ASN A 29 5.09 0.30 -6.35
CA ASN A 29 5.96 -0.49 -7.24
C ASN A 29 6.50 -1.74 -6.54
N LEU A 30 6.92 -1.64 -5.28
CA LEU A 30 7.44 -2.78 -4.50
C LEU A 30 6.41 -3.88 -4.24
N ILE A 31 5.14 -3.50 -4.04
CA ILE A 31 4.06 -4.46 -3.74
C ILE A 31 3.25 -4.86 -4.98
N GLY A 32 3.58 -4.33 -6.16
CA GLY A 32 2.85 -4.61 -7.39
C GLY A 32 1.41 -4.09 -7.39
N ARG A 33 1.14 -2.97 -6.70
CA ARG A 33 -0.19 -2.36 -6.62
C ARG A 33 -0.19 -0.96 -7.19
N HIS A 34 -1.38 -0.48 -7.54
CA HIS A 34 -1.54 0.89 -7.99
C HIS A 34 -1.34 1.90 -6.84
N TYR A 35 -0.72 3.04 -7.12
CA TYR A 35 -0.43 4.08 -6.12
C TYR A 35 -1.68 4.57 -5.38
N SER A 36 -2.84 4.63 -6.07
CA SER A 36 -4.11 5.04 -5.44
C SER A 36 -4.64 4.04 -4.43
N THR A 37 -4.24 2.76 -4.53
CA THR A 37 -4.56 1.73 -3.53
C THR A 37 -3.75 1.95 -2.26
N VAL A 38 -2.45 2.21 -2.40
CA VAL A 38 -1.57 2.56 -1.27
C VAL A 38 -2.04 3.84 -0.58
N ALA A 39 -2.38 4.87 -1.36
CA ALA A 39 -2.86 6.15 -0.81
C ALA A 39 -4.17 6.00 -0.03
N ARG A 40 -5.14 5.22 -0.55
CA ARG A 40 -6.39 4.95 0.15
C ARG A 40 -6.21 4.11 1.41
N GLU A 41 -5.27 3.18 1.41
CA GLU A 41 -4.98 2.40 2.61
C GLU A 41 -4.36 3.28 3.71
N LEU A 42 -3.42 4.14 3.35
CA LEU A 42 -2.79 5.08 4.28
C LEU A 42 -3.74 6.18 4.78
N SER A 43 -4.87 6.42 4.12
CA SER A 43 -5.89 7.39 4.57
C SER A 43 -7.02 6.76 5.39
N ARG A 44 -7.03 5.42 5.54
CA ARG A 44 -8.06 4.72 6.33
C ARG A 44 -7.75 4.71 7.82
N ASN A 45 -6.49 4.88 8.19
CA ASN A 45 -5.99 5.11 9.54
C ASN A 45 -5.50 6.56 9.64
#